data_AF-A0A5C6UM79-F1
#
_entry.id   AF-A0A5C6UM79-F1
#
_cell.length_a   1.000
_cell.length_b   1.000
_cell.length_c   1.000
_cell.angle_alpha   90.00
_cell.angle_beta   90.00
_cell.angle_gamma   90.00
#
_symmetry.space_group_name_H-M   'P 1'
#
loop_
_entity.id
_entity.type
_entity.pdbx_description
1 polymer ?
#
loop_
_entity_poly.entity_id
_entity_poly.type
_entity_poly.pdbx_seq_one_letter_code
_entity_poly.pdbx_strand_id
1 'polypeptide(L)'
;MNKFDMGAAWNAAAGLIASHRDLVLAIAGVFLFLPAALVGIFGPPQPGVEGVPATQTFDVLMQYYGDMLPYMLVTAVLGSVGTIAIARLYLGARGMTVGATLVFALTVVISTVVAGILSSIAVGFALVLLLVPGLYLYARFAMVLPYVASTGEKNPFNLLQGSWNATRNNGWRLVVYLVLIGIIGIVVYLLASGVIGLLLTSLLPDDVSRVATALLDALLSAAFSVIYTAILCGAYRELTGVSGQTLSEEFS
;
A
#
# COMPACT_ATOMS: atom_id res chain seq x y z
N MET A 1 -12.98 24.98 -10.77
CA MET A 1 -12.30 23.71 -10.40
C MET A 1 -13.32 22.82 -9.72
N ASN A 2 -13.48 21.58 -10.17
CA ASN A 2 -14.50 20.69 -9.64
C ASN A 2 -14.15 20.24 -8.22
N LYS A 3 -15.19 20.17 -7.39
CA LYS A 3 -15.12 19.64 -6.03
C LYS A 3 -14.87 18.13 -6.11
N PHE A 4 -13.94 17.60 -5.30
CA PHE A 4 -13.67 16.15 -5.25
C PHE A 4 -14.98 15.38 -4.97
N ASP A 5 -15.31 14.47 -5.87
CA ASP A 5 -16.45 13.57 -5.79
C ASP A 5 -15.98 12.17 -5.34
N MET A 6 -16.41 11.78 -4.14
CA MET A 6 -16.05 10.50 -3.53
C MET A 6 -16.65 9.30 -4.28
N GLY A 7 -17.85 9.46 -4.84
CA GLY A 7 -18.53 8.42 -5.61
C GLY A 7 -17.84 8.20 -6.95
N ALA A 8 -17.44 9.28 -7.62
CA ALA A 8 -16.65 9.21 -8.84
C ALA A 8 -15.28 8.54 -8.59
N ALA A 9 -14.59 8.91 -7.51
CA ALA A 9 -13.31 8.29 -7.11
C ALA A 9 -13.45 6.79 -6.84
N TRP A 10 -14.51 6.38 -6.14
CA TRP A 10 -14.81 4.96 -5.90
C TRP A 10 -15.11 4.19 -7.20
N ASN A 11 -15.96 4.76 -8.06
CA ASN A 11 -16.29 4.15 -9.35
C ASN A 11 -15.06 4.00 -10.25
N ALA A 12 -14.17 5.00 -10.23
CA ALA A 12 -12.89 4.94 -10.92
C ALA A 12 -12.03 3.79 -10.36
N ALA A 13 -11.90 3.67 -9.04
CA ALA A 13 -11.16 2.58 -8.40
C ALA A 13 -11.73 1.20 -8.77
N ALA A 14 -13.06 1.04 -8.74
CA ALA A 14 -13.73 -0.21 -9.14
C ALA A 14 -13.47 -0.56 -10.61
N GLY A 15 -13.50 0.42 -11.50
CA GLY A 15 -13.15 0.25 -12.91
C GLY A 15 -11.67 -0.12 -13.13
N LEU A 16 -10.76 0.44 -12.34
CA LEU A 16 -9.33 0.11 -12.39
C LEU A 16 -9.10 -1.36 -12.03
N ILE A 17 -9.70 -1.84 -10.94
CA ILE A 17 -9.61 -3.26 -10.54
C ILE A 17 -10.18 -4.17 -11.63
N ALA A 18 -11.26 -3.76 -12.32
CA ALA A 18 -11.87 -4.57 -13.38
C ALA A 18 -11.05 -4.64 -14.67
N SER A 19 -10.33 -3.59 -15.02
CA SER A 19 -9.71 -3.43 -16.34
C SER A 19 -8.42 -4.23 -16.59
N HIS A 20 -7.70 -4.64 -15.53
CA HIS A 20 -6.37 -5.29 -15.66
C HIS A 20 -6.19 -6.50 -14.73
N ARG A 21 -7.27 -7.24 -14.46
CA ARG A 21 -7.29 -8.31 -13.43
C ARG A 21 -6.16 -9.31 -13.56
N ASP A 22 -5.93 -9.85 -14.75
CA ASP A 22 -4.94 -10.93 -14.93
C ASP A 22 -3.51 -10.44 -14.65
N LEU A 23 -3.15 -9.26 -15.15
CA LEU A 23 -1.83 -8.66 -14.93
C LEU A 23 -1.62 -8.25 -13.47
N VAL A 24 -2.65 -7.64 -12.87
CA VAL A 24 -2.62 -7.23 -11.46
C VAL A 24 -2.49 -8.44 -10.54
N LEU A 25 -3.23 -9.52 -10.80
CA LEU A 25 -3.14 -10.76 -10.02
C LEU A 25 -1.78 -11.43 -10.17
N ALA A 26 -1.19 -11.43 -11.36
CA ALA A 26 0.15 -11.96 -11.58
C ALA A 26 1.21 -11.18 -10.77
N ILE A 27 1.16 -9.84 -10.81
CA ILE A 27 2.09 -8.99 -10.05
C ILE A 27 1.83 -9.14 -8.55
N ALA A 28 0.58 -9.11 -8.10
CA ALA A 28 0.21 -9.26 -6.70
C ALA A 28 0.66 -10.61 -6.14
N GLY A 29 0.47 -11.69 -6.90
CA GLY A 29 0.91 -13.04 -6.53
C GLY A 29 2.42 -13.10 -6.28
N VAL A 30 3.22 -12.54 -7.19
CA VAL A 30 4.69 -12.67 -7.17
C VAL A 30 5.36 -11.66 -6.23
N PHE A 31 4.89 -10.41 -6.19
CA PHE A 31 5.59 -9.32 -5.49
C PHE A 31 4.96 -8.93 -4.14
N LEU A 32 3.68 -9.26 -3.91
CA LEU A 32 2.98 -8.92 -2.68
C LEU A 32 2.73 -10.17 -1.83
N PHE A 33 2.05 -11.16 -2.41
CA PHE A 33 1.65 -12.38 -1.73
C PHE A 33 2.83 -13.29 -1.41
N LEU A 34 3.60 -13.71 -2.43
CA LEU A 34 4.66 -14.71 -2.27
C LEU A 34 5.73 -14.28 -1.24
N PRO A 35 6.27 -13.05 -1.27
CA PRO A 35 7.27 -12.65 -0.28
C PRO A 35 6.68 -12.59 1.13
N ALA A 36 5.45 -12.09 1.28
CA ALA A 36 4.78 -12.07 2.58
C ALA A 36 4.50 -13.48 3.11
N ALA A 37 4.08 -14.41 2.25
CA ALA A 37 3.84 -15.81 2.61
C ALA A 37 5.14 -16.50 3.03
N LEU A 38 6.22 -16.31 2.28
CA LEU A 38 7.53 -16.88 2.62
C LEU A 38 8.03 -16.36 3.97
N VAL A 39 7.87 -15.07 4.25
CA VAL A 39 8.24 -14.50 5.56
C VAL A 39 7.31 -15.01 6.67
N GLY A 40 6.00 -15.15 6.42
CA GLY A 40 5.08 -15.69 7.42
C GLY A 40 5.38 -17.15 7.77
N ILE A 41 5.80 -17.95 6.80
CA ILE A 41 6.09 -19.38 6.98
C ILE A 41 7.50 -19.60 7.56
N PHE A 42 8.51 -18.95 6.98
CA PHE A 42 9.93 -19.20 7.27
C PHE A 42 10.61 -18.12 8.10
N GLY A 43 9.93 -16.99 8.36
CA GLY A 43 10.46 -15.92 9.18
C GLY A 43 10.53 -16.29 10.66
N PRO A 44 11.22 -15.45 11.47
CA PRO A 44 11.31 -15.65 12.90
C PRO A 44 9.91 -15.76 13.52
N PRO A 45 9.62 -16.81 14.32
CA PRO A 45 8.34 -16.92 14.99
C PRO A 45 8.15 -15.74 15.95
N GLN A 46 6.92 -15.23 16.03
CA GLN A 46 6.61 -14.19 17.02
C GLN A 46 6.87 -14.73 18.43
N PRO A 47 7.59 -13.98 19.28
CA PRO A 47 7.86 -14.41 20.64
C PRO A 47 6.58 -14.38 21.47
N GLY A 48 6.35 -15.42 22.26
CA GLY A 48 5.35 -15.39 23.32
C GLY A 48 5.79 -14.41 24.41
N VAL A 49 4.95 -13.40 24.70
CA VAL A 49 5.19 -12.43 25.78
C VAL A 49 4.38 -12.74 27.04
N GLU A 50 3.54 -13.78 27.00
CA GLU A 50 2.79 -14.22 28.17
C GLU A 50 3.75 -14.75 29.26
N GLY A 51 3.60 -14.23 30.48
CA GLY A 51 4.46 -14.61 31.61
C GLY A 51 5.85 -13.99 31.62
N VAL A 52 6.22 -13.21 30.60
CA VAL A 52 7.50 -12.47 30.57
C VAL A 52 7.40 -11.23 31.46
N PRO A 53 8.36 -10.98 32.37
CA PRO A 53 8.37 -9.75 33.16
C PRO A 53 8.36 -8.50 32.26
N ALA A 54 7.62 -7.47 32.64
CA ALA A 54 7.54 -6.21 31.89
C ALA A 54 8.93 -5.58 31.64
N THR A 55 9.88 -5.80 32.57
CA THR A 55 11.27 -5.33 32.47
C THR A 55 12.07 -6.02 31.37
N GLN A 56 11.70 -7.24 30.96
CA GLN A 56 12.37 -8.04 29.93
C GLN A 56 11.61 -8.07 28.61
N THR A 57 10.33 -7.69 28.62
CA THR A 57 9.47 -7.69 27.43
C THR A 57 10.03 -6.80 26.32
N PHE A 58 10.60 -5.65 26.68
CA PHE A 58 11.21 -4.73 25.71
C PHE A 58 12.39 -5.37 24.99
N ASP A 59 13.28 -6.06 25.71
CA ASP A 59 14.47 -6.68 25.13
C ASP A 59 14.10 -7.82 24.18
N VAL A 60 13.12 -8.65 24.56
CA VAL A 60 12.57 -9.73 23.73
C VAL A 60 11.99 -9.18 22.42
N LEU A 61 11.21 -8.11 22.49
CA LEU A 61 10.64 -7.48 21.30
C LEU A 61 11.71 -6.81 20.44
N MET A 62 12.68 -6.12 21.05
CA MET A 62 13.77 -5.47 20.32
C MET A 62 14.61 -6.49 19.56
N GLN A 63 14.94 -7.63 20.18
CA GLN A 63 15.65 -8.72 19.52
C GLN A 63 14.83 -9.29 18.35
N TYR A 64 13.54 -9.56 18.57
CA TYR A 64 12.65 -10.05 17.51
C TYR A 64 12.61 -9.11 16.30
N TYR A 65 12.44 -7.81 16.51
CA TYR A 65 12.44 -6.84 15.41
C TYR A 65 13.81 -6.71 14.74
N GLY A 66 14.90 -6.87 15.49
CA GLY A 66 16.26 -6.93 14.94
C GLY A 66 16.42 -8.12 13.98
N ASP A 67 15.96 -9.30 14.38
CA ASP A 67 16.00 -10.52 13.56
C ASP A 67 15.04 -10.44 12.36
N MET A 68 13.91 -9.73 12.52
CA MET A 68 12.92 -9.54 11.46
C MET A 68 13.35 -8.47 10.44
N LEU A 69 14.26 -7.57 10.80
CA LEU A 69 14.62 -6.39 9.99
C LEU A 69 15.05 -6.74 8.55
N PRO A 70 15.91 -7.74 8.28
CA PRO A 70 16.25 -8.12 6.91
C PRO A 70 15.03 -8.58 6.10
N TYR A 71 14.13 -9.35 6.71
CA TYR A 71 12.89 -9.82 6.08
C TYR A 71 11.95 -8.66 5.77
N MET A 72 11.83 -7.69 6.69
CA MET A 72 11.05 -6.46 6.48
C MET A 72 11.61 -5.63 5.33
N LEU A 73 12.94 -5.48 5.23
CA LEU A 73 13.56 -4.71 4.14
C LEU A 73 13.31 -5.36 2.77
N VAL A 74 13.49 -6.69 2.67
CA VAL A 74 13.25 -7.42 1.42
C VAL A 74 11.79 -7.33 1.01
N THR A 75 10.85 -7.59 1.93
CA THR A 75 9.41 -7.50 1.65
C THR A 75 8.96 -6.08 1.35
N ALA A 76 9.53 -5.06 2.00
CA ALA A 76 9.24 -3.66 1.72
C ALA A 76 9.69 -3.26 0.31
N VAL A 77 10.88 -3.69 -0.14
CA VAL A 77 11.37 -3.39 -1.49
C VAL A 77 10.53 -4.11 -2.54
N LEU A 78 10.32 -5.43 -2.39
CA LEU A 78 9.51 -6.22 -3.33
C LEU A 78 8.06 -5.71 -3.37
N GLY A 79 7.49 -5.41 -2.21
CA GLY A 79 6.17 -4.83 -2.06
C GLY A 79 6.06 -3.47 -2.73
N SER A 80 7.08 -2.61 -2.59
CA SER A 80 7.13 -1.32 -3.28
C SER A 80 7.16 -1.48 -4.80
N VAL A 81 8.00 -2.38 -5.32
CA VAL A 81 8.07 -2.67 -6.78
C VAL A 81 6.71 -3.15 -7.29
N GLY A 82 6.08 -4.12 -6.62
CA GLY A 82 4.77 -4.64 -7.01
C GLY A 82 3.68 -3.57 -6.99
N THR A 83 3.65 -2.76 -5.92
CA THR A 83 2.67 -1.70 -5.73
C THR A 83 2.82 -0.59 -6.77
N ILE A 84 4.06 -0.18 -7.10
CA ILE A 84 4.35 0.81 -8.15
C ILE A 84 3.95 0.25 -9.53
N ALA A 85 4.26 -1.02 -9.81
CA ALA A 85 3.89 -1.65 -11.08
C ALA A 85 2.37 -1.71 -11.26
N ILE A 86 1.63 -2.07 -10.21
CA ILE A 86 0.15 -2.05 -10.20
C ILE A 86 -0.39 -0.63 -10.39
N ALA A 87 0.15 0.36 -9.66
CA ALA A 87 -0.24 1.75 -9.84
C ALA A 87 0.04 2.25 -11.26
N ARG A 88 1.16 1.82 -11.87
CA ARG A 88 1.49 2.12 -13.27
C ARG A 88 0.50 1.46 -14.23
N LEU A 89 0.10 0.20 -14.02
CA LEU A 89 -0.97 -0.42 -14.83
C LEU A 89 -2.30 0.36 -14.75
N TYR A 90 -2.63 0.89 -13.58
CA TYR A 90 -3.86 1.66 -13.39
C TYR A 90 -3.84 3.05 -14.04
N LEU A 91 -2.68 3.70 -14.10
CA LEU A 91 -2.57 5.10 -14.53
C LEU A 91 -1.83 5.32 -15.87
N GLY A 92 -1.09 4.33 -16.36
CA GLY A 92 -0.28 4.46 -17.57
C GLY A 92 -1.06 4.22 -18.87
N ALA A 93 -0.33 4.31 -19.99
CA ALA A 93 -0.88 4.16 -21.33
C ALA A 93 -1.44 2.75 -21.58
N ARG A 94 -2.46 2.66 -22.44
CA ARG A 94 -3.07 1.38 -22.84
C ARG A 94 -2.01 0.46 -23.48
N GLY A 95 -2.02 -0.82 -23.12
CA GLY A 95 -1.18 -1.85 -23.76
C GLY A 95 0.18 -2.11 -23.10
N MET A 96 0.43 -1.63 -21.89
CA MET A 96 1.65 -1.97 -21.16
C MET A 96 1.71 -3.46 -20.81
N THR A 97 2.88 -4.05 -21.04
CA THR A 97 3.19 -5.43 -20.61
C THR A 97 3.64 -5.45 -19.15
N VAL A 98 3.51 -6.60 -18.48
CA VAL A 98 4.02 -6.80 -17.10
C VAL A 98 5.50 -6.41 -17.02
N GLY A 99 6.31 -6.87 -17.97
CA GLY A 99 7.75 -6.58 -18.02
C GLY A 99 8.04 -5.07 -18.08
N ALA A 100 7.33 -4.32 -18.92
CA ALA A 100 7.51 -2.87 -19.00
C ALA A 100 7.16 -2.16 -17.68
N THR A 101 6.08 -2.58 -17.02
CA THR A 101 5.69 -2.00 -15.73
C THR A 101 6.67 -2.33 -14.60
N LEU A 102 7.26 -3.52 -14.60
CA LEU A 102 8.27 -3.90 -13.62
C LEU A 102 9.59 -3.16 -13.83
N VAL A 103 10.03 -3.01 -15.09
CA VAL A 103 11.22 -2.19 -15.41
C VAL A 103 11.00 -0.76 -14.94
N PHE A 104 9.83 -0.18 -15.24
CA PHE A 104 9.45 1.14 -14.75
C PHE A 104 9.54 1.23 -13.23
N ALA A 105 8.92 0.29 -12.51
CA ALA A 105 8.91 0.26 -11.05
C ALA A 105 10.33 0.19 -10.47
N LEU A 106 11.21 -0.63 -11.04
CA LEU A 106 12.62 -0.71 -10.63
C LEU A 106 13.37 0.61 -10.82
N THR A 107 13.02 1.42 -11.81
CA THR A 107 13.69 2.71 -12.04
C THR A 107 13.29 3.82 -11.06
N VAL A 108 12.13 3.69 -10.41
CA VAL A 108 11.58 4.71 -9.48
C VAL A 108 11.44 4.20 -8.04
N VAL A 109 11.77 2.92 -7.76
CA VAL A 109 11.57 2.33 -6.43
C VAL A 109 12.36 3.07 -5.35
N ILE A 110 13.63 3.42 -5.62
CA ILE A 110 14.49 4.10 -4.64
C ILE A 110 13.92 5.47 -4.29
N SER A 111 13.54 6.26 -5.29
CA SER A 111 12.96 7.59 -5.06
C SER A 111 11.62 7.52 -4.35
N THR A 112 10.80 6.52 -4.69
CA THR A 112 9.50 6.29 -4.04
C THR A 112 9.67 5.88 -2.58
N VAL A 113 10.62 4.99 -2.28
CA VAL A 113 10.93 4.57 -0.90
C VAL A 113 11.46 5.74 -0.09
N VAL A 114 12.38 6.53 -0.64
CA VAL A 114 12.90 7.73 0.06
C VAL A 114 11.78 8.73 0.32
N ALA A 115 10.92 9.02 -0.67
CA ALA A 115 9.75 9.88 -0.48
C ALA A 115 8.77 9.31 0.56
N GLY A 116 8.58 7.98 0.58
CA GLY A 116 7.76 7.29 1.56
C GLY A 116 8.30 7.40 2.98
N ILE A 117 9.61 7.26 3.18
CA ILE A 117 10.27 7.43 4.49
C ILE A 117 10.12 8.88 4.96
N LEU A 118 10.42 9.87 4.11
CA LEU A 118 10.26 11.29 4.43
C LEU A 118 8.81 11.62 4.80
N SER A 119 7.84 11.10 4.05
CA SER A 119 6.42 11.25 4.34
C SER A 119 6.05 10.62 5.69
N SER A 120 6.56 9.41 5.96
CA SER A 120 6.26 8.66 7.19
C SER A 120 6.81 9.37 8.42
N ILE A 121 8.00 9.95 8.34
CA ILE A 121 8.58 10.75 9.43
C ILE A 121 7.71 12.00 9.69
N ALA A 122 7.33 12.72 8.64
CA ALA A 122 6.51 13.93 8.77
C ALA A 122 5.10 13.63 9.33
N VAL A 123 4.46 12.58 8.82
CA VAL A 123 3.14 12.13 9.28
C VAL A 123 3.21 11.60 10.70
N GLY A 124 4.23 10.79 11.02
CA GLY A 124 4.44 10.24 12.36
C GLY A 124 4.62 11.33 13.41
N PHE A 125 5.48 12.31 13.12
CA PHE A 125 5.67 13.46 14.01
C PHE A 125 4.37 14.26 14.19
N ALA A 126 3.63 14.51 13.10
CA ALA A 126 2.36 15.22 13.17
C ALA A 126 1.29 14.46 13.96
N LEU A 127 1.18 13.14 13.79
CA LEU A 127 0.22 12.29 14.53
C LEU A 127 0.53 12.24 16.03
N VAL A 128 1.83 12.20 16.41
CA VAL A 128 2.26 12.24 17.81
C VAL A 128 1.86 13.55 18.47
N LEU A 129 2.00 14.67 17.76
CA LEU A 129 1.58 15.98 18.28
C LEU A 129 0.05 16.11 18.30
N LEU A 130 -0.62 15.84 17.18
CA LEU A 130 -2.05 16.04 16.98
C LEU A 130 -2.61 15.12 15.87
N LEU A 131 -3.69 14.40 16.17
CA LEU A 131 -4.33 13.48 15.22
C LEU A 131 -4.76 14.16 13.91
N VAL A 132 -5.40 15.32 14.01
CA VAL A 132 -6.00 16.03 12.87
C VAL A 132 -4.97 16.47 11.80
N PRO A 133 -3.89 17.20 12.13
CA PRO A 133 -2.86 17.54 11.15
C PRO A 133 -2.09 16.31 10.66
N GLY A 134 -1.94 15.26 11.47
CA GLY A 134 -1.36 14.00 11.03
C GLY A 134 -2.18 13.33 9.92
N LEU A 135 -3.50 13.21 10.10
CA LEU A 135 -4.41 12.69 9.06
C LEU A 135 -4.43 13.57 7.82
N TYR A 136 -4.33 14.89 7.99
CA TYR A 136 -4.22 15.82 6.87
C TYR A 136 -2.95 15.58 6.06
N LEU A 137 -1.78 15.52 6.70
CA LEU A 137 -0.52 15.22 6.03
C LEU A 137 -0.52 13.84 5.37
N TYR A 138 -1.11 12.83 6.03
CA TYR A 138 -1.26 11.51 5.45
C TYR A 138 -2.02 11.57 4.12
N ALA A 139 -3.20 12.19 4.10
CA ALA A 139 -3.96 12.34 2.87
C ALA A 139 -3.21 13.11 1.78
N ARG A 140 -2.40 14.11 2.17
CA ARG A 140 -1.57 14.91 1.27
C ARG A 140 -0.44 14.11 0.63
N PHE A 141 0.17 13.17 1.34
CA PHE A 141 1.27 12.33 0.84
C PHE A 141 0.80 10.97 0.30
N ALA A 142 -0.44 10.57 0.55
CA ALA A 142 -1.03 9.36 -0.02
C ALA A 142 -1.04 9.37 -1.57
N MET A 143 -0.95 10.55 -2.21
CA MET A 143 -0.89 10.70 -3.66
C MET A 143 0.52 10.57 -4.25
N VAL A 144 1.57 10.31 -3.44
CA VAL A 144 2.94 10.10 -3.92
C VAL A 144 3.00 8.91 -4.88
N LEU A 145 2.37 7.78 -4.51
CA LEU A 145 2.34 6.58 -5.33
C LEU A 145 1.66 6.82 -6.70
N PRO A 146 0.42 7.33 -6.78
CA PRO A 146 -0.19 7.57 -8.08
C PRO A 146 0.53 8.68 -8.87
N TYR A 147 1.14 9.67 -8.20
CA TYR A 147 1.95 10.69 -8.87
C TYR A 147 3.24 10.11 -9.49
N VAL A 148 3.96 9.24 -8.79
CA VAL A 148 5.14 8.56 -9.37
C VAL A 148 4.70 7.71 -10.56
N ALA A 149 3.58 7.01 -10.42
CA ALA A 149 3.07 6.10 -11.43
C ALA A 149 2.57 6.82 -12.69
N SER A 150 2.11 8.07 -12.60
CA SER A 150 1.72 8.87 -13.77
C SER A 150 2.94 9.53 -14.44
N THR A 151 3.82 10.15 -13.66
CA THR A 151 4.89 11.03 -14.17
C THR A 151 6.23 10.34 -14.41
N GLY A 152 6.53 9.26 -13.70
CA GLY A 152 7.87 8.65 -13.71
C GLY A 152 8.96 9.51 -13.05
N GLU A 153 8.59 10.51 -12.25
CA GLU A 153 9.53 11.37 -11.54
C GLU A 153 10.43 10.56 -10.58
N LYS A 154 11.74 10.87 -10.59
CA LYS A 154 12.78 10.15 -9.85
C LYS A 154 13.36 10.95 -8.70
N ASN A 155 13.05 12.24 -8.58
CA ASN A 155 13.48 13.03 -7.43
C ASN A 155 12.45 12.91 -6.28
N PRO A 156 12.84 12.39 -5.09
CA PRO A 156 11.91 12.18 -3.99
C PRO A 156 11.22 13.47 -3.50
N PHE A 157 11.90 14.62 -3.54
CA PHE A 157 11.31 15.88 -3.12
C PHE A 157 10.25 16.37 -4.13
N ASN A 158 10.51 16.19 -5.42
CA ASN A 158 9.54 16.50 -6.48
C ASN A 158 8.29 15.61 -6.36
N LEU A 159 8.43 14.36 -5.91
CA LEU A 159 7.28 13.48 -5.65
C LEU A 159 6.38 14.00 -4.54
N LEU A 160 6.98 14.43 -3.42
CA LEU A 160 6.23 15.02 -2.31
C LEU A 160 5.52 16.31 -2.72
N GLN A 161 6.23 17.18 -3.45
CA GLN A 161 5.68 18.43 -3.94
C GLN A 161 4.56 18.19 -4.97
N GLY A 162 4.73 17.22 -5.86
CA GLY A 162 3.73 16.78 -6.83
C GLY A 162 2.46 16.27 -6.15
N SER A 163 2.61 15.39 -5.16
CA SER A 163 1.50 14.89 -4.33
C SER A 163 0.77 16.03 -3.60
N TRP A 164 1.51 17.00 -3.05
CA TRP A 164 0.94 18.16 -2.37
C TRP A 164 0.14 19.06 -3.32
N ASN A 165 0.69 19.31 -4.51
CA ASN A 165 0.06 20.14 -5.53
C ASN A 165 -1.21 19.49 -6.09
N ALA A 166 -1.19 18.18 -6.32
CA ALA A 166 -2.36 17.41 -6.77
C ALA A 166 -3.54 17.49 -5.79
N THR A 167 -3.27 17.74 -4.51
CA THR A 167 -4.28 17.75 -3.45
C THR A 167 -4.69 19.15 -2.98
N ARG A 168 -4.07 20.23 -3.51
CA ARG A 168 -4.12 21.62 -2.97
C ARG A 168 -5.53 22.10 -2.62
N ASN A 169 -6.50 21.85 -3.48
CA ASN A 169 -7.85 22.42 -3.37
C ASN A 169 -8.88 21.47 -2.74
N ASN A 170 -8.53 20.19 -2.55
CA ASN A 170 -9.48 19.16 -2.11
C ASN A 170 -8.98 18.37 -0.89
N GLY A 171 -7.90 18.81 -0.24
CA GLY A 171 -7.25 18.08 0.87
C GLY A 171 -8.21 17.59 1.95
N TRP A 172 -9.18 18.41 2.39
CA TRP A 172 -10.11 17.99 3.45
C TRP A 172 -11.11 16.92 3.00
N ARG A 173 -11.58 17.01 1.76
CA ARG A 173 -12.47 15.98 1.17
C ARG A 173 -11.72 14.67 0.98
N LEU A 174 -10.45 14.76 0.57
CA LEU A 174 -9.58 13.60 0.46
C LEU A 174 -9.34 12.94 1.82
N VAL A 175 -9.13 13.72 2.89
CA VAL A 175 -9.02 13.18 4.26
C VAL A 175 -10.27 12.39 4.61
N VAL A 176 -11.46 12.98 4.46
CA VAL A 176 -12.73 12.29 4.78
C VAL A 176 -12.87 11.01 3.96
N TYR A 177 -12.59 11.05 2.66
CA TYR A 177 -12.64 9.89 1.78
C TYR A 177 -11.70 8.76 2.24
N LEU A 178 -10.43 9.09 2.48
CA LEU A 178 -9.42 8.10 2.88
C LEU A 178 -9.67 7.57 4.30
N VAL A 179 -10.18 8.39 5.21
CA VAL A 179 -10.57 7.94 6.55
C VAL A 179 -11.76 6.99 6.48
N LEU A 180 -12.81 7.32 5.73
CA LEU A 180 -13.99 6.45 5.58
C LEU A 180 -13.61 5.11 4.95
N ILE A 181 -12.88 5.12 3.83
CA ILE A 181 -12.40 3.91 3.19
C ILE A 181 -11.43 3.15 4.09
N GLY A 182 -10.54 3.86 4.80
CA GLY A 182 -9.59 3.28 5.74
C GLY A 182 -10.30 2.52 6.86
N ILE A 183 -11.34 3.12 7.47
CA ILE A 183 -12.15 2.47 8.49
C ILE A 183 -12.80 1.20 7.94
N ILE A 184 -13.44 1.28 6.76
CA ILE A 184 -14.07 0.11 6.13
C ILE A 184 -13.04 -0.98 5.86
N GLY A 185 -11.88 -0.62 5.30
CA GLY A 185 -10.80 -1.54 4.99
C GLY A 185 -10.23 -2.21 6.24
N ILE A 186 -10.02 -1.45 7.32
CA ILE A 186 -9.56 -1.98 8.62
C ILE A 186 -10.59 -2.97 9.18
N VAL A 187 -11.87 -2.61 9.20
CA VAL A 187 -12.92 -3.49 9.73
C VAL A 187 -12.99 -4.78 8.92
N VAL A 188 -13.00 -4.70 7.59
CA VAL A 188 -13.01 -5.90 6.72
C VAL A 188 -11.77 -6.75 6.95
N TYR A 189 -10.58 -6.14 7.03
CA TYR A 189 -9.34 -6.86 7.27
C TYR A 189 -9.35 -7.58 8.62
N LEU A 190 -9.71 -6.88 9.71
CA LEU A 190 -9.75 -7.44 11.06
C LEU A 190 -10.79 -8.56 11.19
N LEU A 191 -11.94 -8.42 10.53
CA LEU A 191 -12.95 -9.48 10.51
C LEU A 191 -12.46 -10.69 9.71
N ALA A 192 -11.85 -10.48 8.56
CA ALA A 192 -11.32 -11.56 7.74
C ALA A 192 -10.18 -12.30 8.45
N SER A 193 -9.18 -11.59 8.97
CA SER A 193 -8.05 -12.20 9.67
C SER A 193 -8.46 -12.80 11.01
N GLY A 194 -9.29 -12.11 11.80
CA GLY A 194 -9.71 -12.58 13.11
C GLY A 194 -10.64 -13.79 13.06
N VAL A 195 -11.69 -13.75 12.23
CA VAL A 195 -12.65 -14.84 12.15
C VAL A 195 -12.05 -16.05 11.46
N ILE A 196 -11.43 -15.87 10.28
CA ILE A 196 -10.84 -17.00 9.55
C ILE A 196 -9.62 -17.53 10.30
N GLY A 197 -8.78 -16.66 10.85
CA GLY A 197 -7.62 -17.06 11.65
C GLY A 197 -8.01 -17.90 12.86
N LEU A 198 -9.05 -17.51 13.59
CA LEU A 198 -9.58 -18.30 14.71
C LEU A 198 -10.10 -19.68 14.28
N LEU A 199 -10.79 -19.75 13.13
CA LEU A 199 -11.24 -21.03 12.60
C LEU A 199 -10.07 -21.92 12.20
N LEU A 200 -9.02 -21.36 11.59
CA LEU A 200 -7.82 -22.11 11.23
C LEU A 200 -7.07 -22.63 12.46
N THR A 201 -6.91 -21.83 13.50
CA THR A 201 -6.20 -22.24 14.73
C THR A 201 -7.01 -23.21 15.60
N SER A 202 -8.34 -23.20 15.52
CA SER A 202 -9.18 -24.11 16.29
C SER A 202 -9.45 -25.45 15.62
N LEU A 203 -9.46 -25.50 14.28
CA LEU A 203 -9.81 -26.71 13.52
C LEU A 203 -8.60 -27.51 13.04
N LEU A 204 -7.43 -26.87 12.89
CA LEU A 204 -6.23 -27.50 12.35
C LEU A 204 -5.19 -27.75 13.47
N PRO A 205 -4.35 -28.80 13.33
CA PRO A 205 -3.18 -28.97 14.18
C PRO A 205 -2.24 -27.76 14.10
N ASP A 206 -1.49 -27.49 15.17
CA ASP A 206 -0.63 -26.30 15.32
C ASP A 206 0.34 -26.07 14.16
N ASP A 207 0.97 -27.14 13.66
CA ASP A 207 1.91 -27.04 12.53
C ASP A 207 1.22 -26.59 11.23
N VAL A 208 -0.01 -27.05 11.01
CA VAL A 208 -0.80 -26.72 9.81
C VAL A 208 -1.47 -25.37 9.96
N SER A 209 -1.96 -25.04 11.15
CA SER A 209 -2.62 -23.76 11.43
C SER A 209 -1.66 -22.60 11.27
N ARG A 210 -0.41 -22.73 11.72
CA ARG A 210 0.64 -21.71 11.52
C ARG A 210 0.88 -21.38 10.05
N VAL A 211 0.97 -22.40 9.20
CA VAL A 211 1.17 -22.20 7.76
C VAL A 211 -0.09 -21.60 7.13
N ALA A 212 -1.27 -22.09 7.52
CA ALA A 212 -2.54 -21.61 6.98
C ALA A 212 -2.81 -20.14 7.34
N THR A 213 -2.53 -19.72 8.58
CA THR A 213 -2.68 -18.32 9.02
C THR A 213 -1.66 -17.41 8.33
N ALA A 214 -0.41 -17.86 8.17
CA ALA A 214 0.59 -17.11 7.41
C ALA A 214 0.18 -16.89 5.94
N LEU A 215 -0.39 -17.90 5.29
CA LEU A 215 -0.92 -17.79 3.93
C LEU A 215 -2.15 -16.86 3.87
N LEU A 216 -3.03 -16.93 4.86
CA LEU A 216 -4.19 -16.05 4.98
C LEU A 216 -3.73 -14.58 5.11
N ASP A 217 -2.80 -14.28 6.01
CA ASP A 217 -2.30 -12.93 6.23
C ASP A 217 -1.61 -12.38 4.99
N ALA A 218 -0.79 -13.19 4.32
CA ALA A 218 -0.16 -12.82 3.05
C ALA A 218 -1.20 -12.51 1.96
N LEU A 219 -2.25 -13.32 1.86
CA LEU A 219 -3.33 -13.14 0.89
C LEU A 219 -4.14 -11.86 1.17
N LEU A 220 -4.54 -11.66 2.43
CA LEU A 220 -5.28 -10.48 2.86
C LEU A 220 -4.46 -9.20 2.66
N SER A 221 -3.17 -9.23 3.00
CA SER A 221 -2.25 -8.11 2.79
C SER A 221 -2.09 -7.77 1.30
N ALA A 222 -1.89 -8.78 0.45
CA ALA A 222 -1.80 -8.57 -1.00
C ALA A 222 -3.10 -8.02 -1.60
N ALA A 223 -4.25 -8.59 -1.22
CA ALA A 223 -5.56 -8.12 -1.66
C ALA A 223 -5.82 -6.68 -1.22
N PHE A 224 -5.52 -6.36 0.04
CA PHE A 224 -5.64 -5.01 0.58
C PHE A 224 -4.75 -4.03 -0.19
N SER A 225 -3.49 -4.37 -0.45
CA SER A 225 -2.57 -3.53 -1.21
C SER A 225 -3.08 -3.23 -2.63
N VAL A 226 -3.58 -4.25 -3.34
CA VAL A 226 -4.17 -4.08 -4.69
C VAL A 226 -5.37 -3.14 -4.67
N ILE A 227 -6.30 -3.35 -3.73
CA ILE A 227 -7.52 -2.56 -3.59
C ILE A 227 -7.18 -1.13 -3.19
N TYR A 228 -6.31 -0.96 -2.18
CA TYR A 228 -5.92 0.35 -1.69
C TYR A 228 -5.18 1.15 -2.76
N THR A 229 -4.32 0.51 -3.54
CA THR A 229 -3.66 1.14 -4.70
C THR A 229 -4.66 1.62 -5.74
N ALA A 230 -5.69 0.84 -6.04
CA ALA A 230 -6.76 1.25 -6.96
C ALA A 230 -7.55 2.44 -6.42
N ILE A 231 -7.83 2.47 -5.12
CA ILE A 231 -8.49 3.58 -4.43
C ILE A 231 -7.68 4.87 -4.53
N LEU A 232 -6.36 4.80 -4.29
CA LEU A 232 -5.46 5.95 -4.44
C LEU A 232 -5.39 6.42 -5.90
N CYS A 233 -5.29 5.49 -6.85
CA CYS A 233 -5.27 5.83 -8.28
C CYS A 233 -6.60 6.43 -8.76
N GLY A 234 -7.73 5.91 -8.29
CA GLY A 234 -9.06 6.45 -8.59
C GLY A 234 -9.24 7.86 -8.04
N ALA A 235 -8.85 8.09 -6.78
CA ALA A 235 -8.85 9.41 -6.17
C ALA A 235 -7.91 10.39 -6.92
N TYR A 236 -6.73 9.92 -7.33
CA TYR A 236 -5.78 10.73 -8.09
C TYR A 236 -6.34 11.16 -9.45
N ARG A 237 -7.01 10.25 -10.19
CA ARG A 237 -7.67 10.57 -11.47
C ARG A 237 -8.74 11.63 -11.30
N GLU A 238 -9.54 11.54 -10.22
CA GLU A 238 -10.57 12.52 -9.90
C GLU A 238 -9.96 13.90 -9.54
N LEU A 239 -8.84 13.91 -8.81
CA LEU A 239 -8.17 15.15 -8.40
C LEU A 239 -7.47 15.87 -9.56
N THR A 240 -6.91 15.12 -10.51
CA THR A 240 -6.04 15.66 -11.57
C THR A 240 -6.72 15.71 -12.94
N GLY A 241 -7.86 15.04 -13.11
CA GLY A 241 -8.53 14.90 -14.41
C GLY A 241 -7.77 13.99 -15.39
N VAL A 242 -6.71 13.31 -14.95
CA VAL A 242 -5.94 12.38 -15.78
C VAL A 242 -6.83 11.21 -16.17
N SER A 243 -7.28 11.22 -17.42
CA SER A 243 -7.82 10.05 -18.12
C SER A 243 -6.75 9.56 -19.09
N GLY A 244 -6.66 8.26 -19.36
CA GLY A 244 -5.58 7.68 -20.19
C GLY A 244 -5.49 8.19 -21.64
N GLN A 245 -6.23 9.23 -22.03
CA GLN A 245 -6.18 9.91 -23.32
C GLN A 245 -5.22 11.12 -23.34
N THR A 246 -5.05 11.87 -22.26
CA THR A 246 -4.16 13.06 -22.26
C THR A 246 -2.67 12.69 -22.29
N LEU A 247 -2.30 11.52 -21.74
CA LEU A 247 -0.91 11.05 -21.74
C LEU A 247 -0.42 10.55 -23.12
N SER A 248 -1.29 10.17 -24.05
CA SER A 248 -0.85 9.79 -25.41
C SER A 248 -0.51 10.98 -26.30
N GLU A 249 -1.00 12.18 -25.96
CA GLU A 249 -0.73 13.41 -26.73
C GLU A 249 0.57 14.11 -26.27
N GLU A 250 0.96 14.00 -25.00
CA GLU A 250 2.22 14.59 -24.50
C GLU A 250 3.48 13.75 -24.79
N PHE A 251 3.32 12.46 -25.12
CA PHE A 251 4.43 11.53 -25.37
C PHE A 251 4.44 10.94 -26.81
N SER A 252 3.66 11.52 -27.72
CA SER A 252 3.77 11.32 -29.19
C SER A 252 4.63 12.39 -29.82
#